data_AF-A0A0B6X3M9-F1
#
_entry.id   AF-A0A0B6X3M9-F1
#
_cell.length_a   1.000
_cell.length_b   1.000
_cell.length_c   1.000
_cell.angle_alpha   90.00
_cell.angle_beta   90.00
_cell.angle_gamma   90.00
#
_symmetry.space_group_name_H-M   'P 1'
#
loop_
_entity.id
_entity.type
_entity.pdbx_description
1 polymer ?
#
loop_
_entity_poly.entity_id
_entity_poly.type
_entity_poly.pdbx_seq_one_letter_code
_entity_poly.pdbx_strand_id
1 'polypeptide(L)'
;MKWQFKIGAVIVALALIGAAVHSIYSVYAENGRLTQDIETLNKSLSEQVAINATRQEHIRHLAELDAKHIRELDNAKSEIDTLRSDVAAGRRKLRIKAVCPVRETTSSRGMVDATTVELTGETGSTVLDIREDIINDRAKLRYLQDYVNTECGRKNNG
;
A
#
# COMPACT_ATOMS: atom_id res chain seq x y z
N MET A 1 -9.45 -46.90 76.48
CA MET A 1 -8.87 -47.01 75.12
C MET A 1 -9.87 -46.74 73.98
N LYS A 2 -11.14 -47.19 74.02
CA LYS A 2 -12.13 -47.00 72.92
C LYS A 2 -12.49 -45.53 72.59
N TRP A 3 -12.44 -44.62 73.56
CA TRP A 3 -12.81 -43.21 73.37
C TRP A 3 -11.79 -42.43 72.52
N GLN A 4 -10.50 -42.76 72.65
CA GLN A 4 -9.41 -42.15 71.88
C GLN A 4 -9.53 -42.45 70.37
N PHE A 5 -9.92 -43.68 70.00
CA PHE A 5 -10.17 -44.04 68.60
C PHE A 5 -11.38 -43.33 67.99
N LYS A 6 -12.44 -43.09 68.78
CA LYS A 6 -13.61 -42.33 68.31
C LYS A 6 -13.25 -40.86 68.04
N ILE A 7 -12.43 -40.26 68.90
CA ILE A 7 -11.93 -38.90 68.71
C ILE A 7 -11.06 -38.81 67.44
N GLY A 8 -10.13 -39.76 67.26
CA GLY A 8 -9.30 -39.82 66.06
C GLY A 8 -10.11 -39.94 64.76
N ALA A 9 -11.14 -40.78 64.73
CA ALA A 9 -12.02 -40.93 63.56
C ALA A 9 -12.78 -39.64 63.20
N VAL A 10 -13.23 -38.88 64.20
CA VAL A 10 -13.92 -37.60 63.98
C VAL A 10 -12.97 -36.55 63.40
N ILE A 11 -11.73 -36.47 63.90
CA ILE A 11 -10.73 -35.53 63.39
C ILE A 11 -10.41 -35.82 61.92
N VAL A 12 -10.24 -37.09 61.55
CA VAL A 12 -9.99 -37.49 60.16
C VAL A 12 -11.18 -37.14 59.26
N ALA A 13 -12.42 -37.39 59.72
CA ALA A 13 -13.61 -37.05 58.95
C ALA A 13 -13.73 -35.53 58.70
N LEU A 14 -13.45 -34.70 59.72
CA LEU A 14 -13.44 -33.25 59.56
C LEU A 14 -12.33 -32.76 58.62
N ALA A 15 -11.15 -33.37 58.67
CA ALA A 15 -10.06 -33.06 57.76
C ALA A 15 -10.42 -33.36 56.29
N LEU A 16 -11.08 -34.49 56.04
CA LEU A 16 -11.55 -34.87 54.69
C LEU A 16 -12.62 -33.90 54.17
N ILE A 17 -13.56 -33.49 55.02
CA ILE A 17 -14.60 -32.50 54.66
C ILE A 17 -13.96 -31.14 54.36
N GLY A 18 -13.03 -30.69 55.20
CA GLY A 18 -12.30 -29.44 54.97
C GLY A 18 -11.53 -29.45 53.64
N ALA A 19 -10.86 -30.56 53.31
CA ALA A 19 -10.17 -30.74 52.04
C ALA A 19 -11.12 -30.69 50.84
N ALA A 20 -12.29 -31.35 50.93
CA ALA A 20 -13.29 -31.34 49.87
C ALA A 20 -13.87 -29.93 49.65
N VAL A 21 -14.21 -29.20 50.72
CA VAL A 21 -14.73 -27.83 50.63
C VAL A 21 -13.67 -26.88 50.03
N HIS A 22 -12.40 -27.03 50.42
CA HIS A 22 -11.32 -26.23 49.87
C HIS A 22 -11.12 -26.50 48.37
N SER A 23 -11.11 -27.76 47.96
CA SER A 23 -11.02 -28.16 46.54
C SER A 23 -12.18 -27.62 45.70
N ILE A 24 -13.40 -27.65 46.24
CA ILE A 24 -14.57 -27.12 45.56
C ILE A 24 -14.42 -25.59 45.41
N TYR A 25 -14.05 -24.89 46.48
CA TYR A 25 -13.85 -23.44 46.45
C TYR A 25 -12.73 -23.01 45.49
N SER A 26 -11.60 -23.73 45.44
CA SER A 26 -10.50 -23.41 44.53
C SER A 26 -10.93 -23.54 43.06
N VAL A 27 -11.72 -24.57 42.72
CA VAL A 27 -12.26 -24.74 41.37
C VAL A 27 -13.24 -23.62 41.00
N TYR A 28 -14.13 -23.21 41.92
CA TYR A 28 -15.03 -22.07 41.67
C TYR A 28 -14.27 -20.76 41.49
N ALA A 29 -13.23 -20.52 42.30
CA ALA A 29 -12.38 -19.35 42.18
C ALA A 29 -11.63 -19.33 40.84
N GLU A 30 -11.09 -20.46 40.41
CA GLU A 30 -10.38 -20.60 39.14
C GLU A 30 -11.31 -20.42 37.93
N ASN A 31 -12.52 -20.98 37.97
CA ASN A 31 -13.53 -20.76 36.92
C ASN A 31 -13.91 -19.28 36.77
N GLY A 32 -14.02 -18.54 37.90
CA GLY A 32 -14.25 -17.10 37.88
C GLY A 32 -13.13 -16.33 37.18
N ARG A 33 -11.86 -16.68 37.48
CA ARG A 33 -10.70 -16.10 36.81
C ARG A 33 -10.64 -16.43 35.33
N LEU A 34 -10.87 -17.69 34.96
CA LEU A 34 -10.91 -18.13 33.56
C LEU A 34 -11.97 -17.38 32.75
N THR A 35 -13.14 -17.12 33.35
CA THR A 35 -14.21 -16.36 32.68
C THR A 35 -13.78 -14.93 32.42
N GLN A 36 -13.15 -14.27 33.40
CA GLN A 36 -12.59 -12.93 33.25
C GLN A 36 -11.47 -12.89 32.20
N ASP A 37 -10.57 -13.89 32.21
CA ASP A 37 -9.49 -14.00 31.24
C ASP A 37 -10.04 -14.19 29.81
N ILE A 38 -11.11 -14.98 29.64
CA ILE A 38 -11.79 -15.15 28.36
C ILE A 38 -12.42 -13.83 27.89
N GLU A 39 -13.13 -13.12 28.77
CA GLU A 39 -13.76 -11.84 28.42
C GLU A 39 -12.71 -10.80 28.00
N THR A 40 -11.61 -10.71 28.74
CA THR A 40 -10.51 -9.78 28.45
C THR A 40 -9.79 -10.15 27.15
N LEU A 41 -9.50 -11.44 26.92
CA LEU A 41 -8.94 -11.92 25.66
C LEU A 41 -9.88 -11.63 24.49
N ASN A 42 -11.17 -11.91 24.64
CA ASN A 42 -12.16 -11.70 23.57
C ASN A 42 -12.29 -10.21 23.24
N LYS A 43 -12.26 -9.33 24.25
CA LYS A 43 -12.21 -7.89 24.05
C LYS A 43 -10.96 -7.47 23.28
N SER A 44 -9.78 -7.91 23.72
CA SER A 44 -8.51 -7.60 23.04
C SER A 44 -8.49 -8.13 21.60
N LEU A 45 -9.01 -9.34 21.38
CA LEU A 45 -9.11 -9.94 20.06
C LEU A 45 -10.06 -9.13 19.16
N SER A 46 -11.23 -8.74 19.67
CA SER A 46 -12.20 -7.92 18.91
C SER A 46 -11.62 -6.57 18.48
N GLU A 47 -10.84 -5.94 19.36
CA GLU A 47 -10.13 -4.69 19.06
C GLU A 47 -9.05 -4.91 17.99
N GLN A 48 -8.26 -5.98 18.11
CA GLN A 48 -7.26 -6.32 17.10
C GLN A 48 -7.88 -6.65 15.74
N VAL A 49 -9.02 -7.36 15.72
CA VAL A 49 -9.76 -7.67 14.49
C VAL A 49 -10.25 -6.39 13.82
N ALA A 50 -10.81 -5.45 14.59
CA ALA A 50 -11.26 -4.17 14.06
C ALA A 50 -10.08 -3.37 13.45
N ILE A 51 -8.96 -3.28 14.16
CA ILE A 51 -7.75 -2.60 13.67
C ILE A 51 -7.23 -3.27 12.39
N ASN A 52 -7.18 -4.61 12.36
CA ASN A 52 -6.71 -5.36 11.20
C ASN A 52 -7.64 -5.18 9.99
N ALA A 53 -8.97 -5.14 10.20
CA ALA A 53 -9.92 -4.87 9.14
C ALA A 53 -9.68 -3.50 8.50
N THR A 54 -9.52 -2.44 9.32
CA THR A 54 -9.22 -1.09 8.84
C THR A 54 -7.88 -1.04 8.07
N ARG A 55 -6.84 -1.72 8.56
CA ARG A 55 -5.55 -1.81 7.85
C ARG A 55 -5.68 -2.55 6.52
N GLN A 56 -6.48 -3.61 6.47
CA GLN A 56 -6.66 -4.39 5.25
C GLN A 56 -7.40 -3.59 4.18
N GLU A 57 -8.41 -2.83 4.56
CA GLU A 57 -9.10 -1.91 3.64
C GLU A 57 -8.13 -0.86 3.08
N HIS A 58 -7.30 -0.28 3.94
CA HIS A 58 -6.27 0.69 3.54
C HIS A 58 -5.26 0.11 2.54
N ILE A 59 -4.74 -1.09 2.81
CA ILE A 59 -3.82 -1.78 1.89
C ILE A 59 -4.50 -2.06 0.54
N ARG A 60 -5.77 -2.47 0.53
CA ARG A 60 -6.51 -2.72 -0.71
C ARG A 60 -6.67 -1.45 -1.54
N HIS A 61 -7.01 -0.34 -0.89
CA HIS A 61 -7.14 0.96 -1.58
C HIS A 61 -5.81 1.40 -2.20
N LEU A 62 -4.70 1.26 -1.47
CA LEU A 62 -3.37 1.55 -2.01
C LEU A 62 -3.00 0.64 -3.17
N ALA A 63 -3.30 -0.65 -3.08
CA ALA A 63 -3.06 -1.59 -4.16
C ALA A 63 -3.88 -1.27 -5.41
N GLU A 64 -5.11 -0.78 -5.26
CA GLU A 64 -5.94 -0.31 -6.38
C GLU A 64 -5.35 0.94 -7.04
N LEU A 65 -4.91 1.91 -6.23
CA LEU A 65 -4.25 3.13 -6.72
C LEU A 65 -2.96 2.78 -7.49
N ASP A 66 -2.12 1.91 -6.93
CA ASP A 66 -0.91 1.39 -7.56
C ASP A 66 -1.25 0.72 -8.90
N ALA A 67 -2.22 -0.19 -8.91
CA ALA A 67 -2.61 -0.93 -10.12
C ALA A 67 -3.08 0.00 -11.24
N LYS A 68 -3.84 1.05 -10.90
CA LYS A 68 -4.28 2.06 -11.87
C LYS A 68 -3.10 2.77 -12.52
N HIS A 69 -2.18 3.32 -11.71
CA HIS A 69 -1.05 4.09 -12.24
C HIS A 69 -0.02 3.23 -12.98
N ILE A 70 0.21 2.00 -12.53
CA ILE A 70 1.07 1.04 -13.24
C ILE A 70 0.47 0.74 -14.62
N ARG A 71 -0.84 0.47 -14.71
CA ARG A 71 -1.50 0.21 -15.99
C ARG A 71 -1.42 1.40 -16.94
N GLU A 72 -1.66 2.62 -16.44
CA GLU A 72 -1.55 3.84 -17.25
C GLU A 72 -0.13 4.05 -17.78
N LEU A 73 0.88 3.81 -16.93
CA LEU A 73 2.28 3.94 -17.30
C LEU A 73 2.72 2.88 -18.34
N ASP A 74 2.30 1.63 -18.14
CA ASP A 74 2.61 0.52 -19.05
C ASP A 74 2.00 0.74 -20.44
N ASN A 75 0.74 1.19 -20.49
CA ASN A 75 0.08 1.54 -21.75
C ASN A 75 0.82 2.67 -22.49
N ALA A 76 1.23 3.72 -21.77
CA ALA A 76 1.98 4.83 -22.37
C ALA A 76 3.36 4.39 -22.88
N LYS A 77 4.06 3.51 -22.16
CA LYS A 77 5.33 2.92 -22.61
C LYS A 77 5.15 2.05 -23.85
N SER A 78 4.13 1.19 -23.87
CA SER A 78 3.81 0.36 -25.04
C SER A 78 3.53 1.20 -26.29
N GLU A 79 2.88 2.36 -26.14
CA GLU A 79 2.66 3.29 -27.26
C GLU A 79 3.99 3.88 -27.77
N ILE A 80 4.88 4.29 -26.86
CA ILE A 80 6.21 4.81 -27.23
C ILE A 80 7.05 3.74 -27.93
N ASP A 81 7.07 2.51 -27.43
CA ASP A 81 7.82 1.42 -28.05
C ASP A 81 7.30 1.10 -29.45
N THR A 82 5.99 1.15 -29.65
CA THR A 82 5.37 1.03 -30.97
C THR A 82 5.83 2.15 -31.89
N LEU A 83 5.83 3.41 -31.42
CA LEU A 83 6.34 4.55 -32.17
C LEU A 83 7.83 4.42 -32.50
N ARG A 84 8.64 3.94 -31.55
CA ARG A 84 10.08 3.71 -31.72
C ARG A 84 10.32 2.68 -32.83
N SER A 85 9.57 1.56 -32.82
CA SER A 85 9.62 0.55 -33.89
C SER A 85 9.20 1.09 -35.25
N ASP A 86 8.11 1.87 -35.30
CA ASP A 86 7.60 2.45 -36.55
C ASP A 86 8.57 3.48 -37.16
N VAL A 87 9.22 4.29 -36.32
CA VAL A 87 10.25 5.26 -36.76
C VAL A 87 11.51 4.53 -37.23
N ALA A 88 11.99 3.54 -36.47
CA ALA A 88 13.17 2.76 -36.84
C ALA A 88 12.97 1.99 -38.16
N ALA A 89 11.76 1.48 -38.41
CA ALA A 89 11.39 0.82 -39.65
C ALA A 89 11.06 1.80 -40.81
N GLY A 90 11.14 3.11 -40.58
CA GLY A 90 10.80 4.14 -41.58
C GLY A 90 9.30 4.22 -41.94
N ARG A 91 8.42 3.50 -41.22
CA ARG A 91 6.96 3.52 -41.41
C ARG A 91 6.35 4.85 -40.96
N ARG A 92 6.97 5.50 -39.97
CA ARG A 92 6.61 6.83 -39.49
C ARG A 92 7.82 7.76 -39.51
N LYS A 93 7.58 9.06 -39.71
CA LYS A 93 8.60 10.11 -39.67
C LYS A 93 8.37 11.01 -38.46
N LEU A 94 9.43 11.28 -37.69
CA LEU A 94 9.41 12.26 -36.61
C LEU A 94 9.74 13.65 -37.16
N ARG A 95 8.84 14.59 -36.92
CA ARG A 95 9.00 16.00 -37.31
C ARG A 95 8.87 16.88 -36.09
N ILE A 96 9.84 17.76 -35.91
CA ILE A 96 9.81 18.76 -34.85
C ILE A 96 9.72 20.15 -35.48
N LYS A 97 8.91 21.01 -34.87
CA LYS A 97 8.87 22.43 -35.21
C LYS A 97 10.06 23.08 -34.52
N ALA A 98 11.08 23.43 -35.31
CA ALA A 98 12.28 24.08 -34.81
C ALA A 98 12.39 25.49 -35.40
N VAL A 99 12.93 26.41 -34.61
CA VAL A 99 13.38 27.71 -35.11
C VAL A 99 14.90 27.69 -35.01
N CYS A 100 15.57 27.50 -36.14
CA CYS A 100 17.03 27.50 -36.19
C CYS A 100 17.52 28.94 -36.41
N PRO A 101 18.27 29.53 -35.47
CA PRO A 101 18.89 30.84 -35.71
C PRO A 101 19.95 30.71 -36.81
N VAL A 102 19.77 31.45 -37.90
CA VAL A 102 20.77 31.57 -38.97
C VAL A 102 21.92 32.44 -38.46
N ARG A 103 23.17 31.95 -38.53
CA ARG A 103 24.35 32.79 -38.25
C ARG A 103 24.36 33.95 -39.25
N GLU A 104 24.42 35.18 -38.74
CA GLU A 104 24.31 36.38 -39.57
C GLU A 104 25.40 36.45 -40.65
N THR A 105 25.01 36.15 -41.88
CA THR A 105 25.56 36.81 -43.06
C THR A 105 24.42 37.61 -43.68
N THR A 106 24.46 38.93 -43.43
CA THR A 106 23.72 40.04 -44.02
C THR A 106 22.34 39.76 -44.66
N SER A 107 21.33 40.39 -44.05
CA SER A 107 20.03 40.81 -44.61
C SER A 107 18.90 39.76 -44.68
N SER A 108 17.98 39.82 -43.71
CA SER A 108 16.66 40.44 -43.91
C SER A 108 15.92 40.49 -42.57
N ARG A 109 15.33 41.65 -42.25
CA ARG A 109 14.49 41.87 -41.07
C ARG A 109 13.11 41.27 -41.35
N GLY A 110 13.04 39.95 -41.45
CA GLY A 110 11.83 39.19 -41.72
C GLY A 110 11.56 38.19 -40.60
N MET A 111 10.31 38.12 -40.13
CA MET A 111 9.85 37.14 -39.15
C MET A 111 10.20 35.74 -39.66
N VAL A 112 11.17 35.06 -39.02
CA VAL A 112 11.61 33.73 -39.43
C VAL A 112 10.46 32.77 -39.22
N ASP A 113 9.91 32.27 -40.33
CA ASP A 113 8.86 31.26 -40.29
C ASP A 113 9.47 29.92 -39.84
N ALA A 114 8.77 29.23 -38.96
CA ALA A 114 9.29 28.01 -38.33
C ALA A 114 9.35 26.88 -39.37
N THR A 115 10.57 26.47 -39.73
CA THR A 115 10.78 25.36 -40.67
C THR A 115 10.62 24.02 -39.97
N THR A 116 9.98 23.06 -40.64
CA THR A 116 9.80 21.71 -40.09
C THR A 116 11.03 20.87 -40.38
N VAL A 117 11.69 20.37 -39.34
CA VAL A 117 12.90 19.52 -39.49
C VAL A 117 12.48 18.05 -39.36
N GLU A 118 12.80 17.23 -40.37
CA GLU A 118 12.69 15.77 -40.30
C GLU A 118 13.90 15.21 -39.55
N LEU A 119 13.66 14.47 -38.47
CA LEU A 119 14.72 13.81 -37.71
C LEU A 119 15.01 12.44 -38.34
N THR A 120 16.29 12.15 -38.58
CA THR A 120 16.77 10.83 -39.02
C THR A 120 16.66 9.81 -37.86
N GLY A 121 16.72 8.51 -38.16
CA GLY A 121 16.39 7.44 -37.19
C GLY A 121 17.14 7.52 -35.84
N GLU A 122 18.43 7.86 -35.85
CA GLU A 122 19.24 7.97 -34.62
C GLU A 122 18.81 9.14 -33.73
N THR A 123 18.61 10.34 -34.31
CA THR A 123 18.14 11.53 -33.58
C THR A 123 16.66 11.44 -33.21
N GLY A 124 15.86 10.72 -34.00
CA GLY A 124 14.46 10.43 -33.70
C GLY A 124 14.30 9.55 -32.46
N SER A 125 15.22 8.60 -32.23
CA SER A 125 15.21 7.77 -31.03
C SER A 125 15.39 8.59 -29.75
N THR A 126 16.36 9.53 -29.72
CA THR A 126 16.60 10.39 -28.54
C THR A 126 15.38 11.21 -28.14
N VAL A 127 14.59 11.69 -29.10
CA VAL A 127 13.34 12.42 -28.81
C VAL A 127 12.30 11.50 -28.15
N LEU A 128 12.23 10.24 -28.56
CA LEU A 128 11.34 9.25 -27.95
C LEU A 128 11.83 8.84 -26.55
N ASP A 129 13.15 8.75 -26.34
CA ASP A 129 13.76 8.50 -25.02
C ASP A 129 13.39 9.62 -24.04
N ILE A 130 13.59 10.88 -24.44
CA ILE A 130 13.19 12.05 -23.64
C ILE A 130 11.69 12.03 -23.35
N ARG A 131 10.86 11.63 -24.33
CA ARG A 131 9.41 11.54 -24.13
C ARG A 131 9.05 10.45 -23.11
N GLU A 132 9.73 9.31 -23.15
CA GLU A 132 9.57 8.22 -22.19
C GLU A 132 9.91 8.69 -20.76
N ASP A 133 11.04 9.38 -20.59
CA ASP A 133 11.47 9.92 -19.30
C ASP A 133 10.44 10.92 -18.73
N ILE A 134 9.96 11.86 -19.56
CA ILE A 134 8.94 12.83 -19.15
C ILE A 134 7.63 12.13 -18.74
N ILE A 135 7.22 11.08 -19.45
CA ILE A 135 6.02 10.32 -19.10
C ILE A 135 6.19 9.60 -17.77
N ASN A 136 7.34 8.96 -17.56
CA ASN A 136 7.67 8.29 -16.31
C ASN A 136 7.65 9.28 -15.12
N ASP A 137 8.30 10.42 -15.25
CA ASP A 137 8.35 11.42 -14.19
C ASP A 137 6.98 12.06 -13.93
N ARG A 138 6.18 12.33 -14.96
CA ARG A 138 4.79 12.77 -14.78
C ARG A 138 3.92 11.71 -14.12
N ALA A 139 4.13 10.43 -14.41
CA ALA A 139 3.40 9.35 -13.76
C ALA A 139 3.74 9.28 -12.27
N LYS A 140 5.02 9.38 -11.89
CA LYS A 140 5.44 9.46 -10.48
C LYS A 140 4.82 10.67 -9.77
N LEU A 141 4.84 11.84 -10.40
CA LEU A 141 4.27 13.06 -9.81
C LEU A 141 2.75 12.93 -9.60
N ARG A 142 2.01 12.40 -10.58
CA ARG A 142 0.57 12.16 -10.45
C ARG A 142 0.27 11.13 -9.36
N TYR A 143 1.00 10.03 -9.35
CA TYR A 143 0.89 9.02 -8.31
C TYR A 143 1.08 9.65 -6.91
N LEU A 144 2.13 10.45 -6.71
CA LEU A 144 2.40 11.10 -5.43
C LEU A 144 1.30 12.11 -5.06
N GLN A 145 0.79 12.87 -6.03
CA GLN A 145 -0.32 13.79 -5.81
C GLN A 145 -1.58 13.04 -5.37
N ASP A 146 -1.96 11.97 -6.08
CA ASP A 146 -3.14 11.17 -5.77
C ASP A 146 -2.98 10.43 -4.44
N TYR A 147 -1.78 9.92 -4.14
CA TYR A 147 -1.44 9.31 -2.86
C TYR A 147 -1.60 10.31 -1.71
N VAL A 148 -1.03 11.51 -1.82
CA VAL A 148 -1.15 12.55 -0.78
C VAL A 148 -2.61 12.98 -0.62
N ASN A 149 -3.34 13.19 -1.71
CA ASN A 149 -4.76 13.56 -1.64
C ASN A 149 -5.60 12.47 -0.95
N THR A 150 -5.29 11.21 -1.22
CA THR A 150 -5.96 10.06 -0.59
C THR A 150 -5.62 9.98 0.89
N GLU A 151 -4.33 9.95 1.25
CA GLU A 151 -3.87 9.74 2.62
C GLU A 151 -4.14 10.95 3.53
N CYS A 152 -3.80 12.16 3.08
CA CYS A 152 -4.01 13.38 3.85
C CYS A 152 -5.47 13.85 3.82
N GLY A 153 -6.19 13.63 2.71
CA GLY A 153 -7.62 13.93 2.62
C GLY A 153 -8.47 13.01 3.51
N ARG A 154 -8.14 11.72 3.58
CA ARG A 154 -8.79 10.76 4.47
C ARG A 154 -8.59 11.12 5.95
N LYS A 155 -7.46 11.72 6.31
CA LYS A 155 -7.16 12.15 7.69
C LYS A 155 -8.00 13.36 8.16
N ASN A 156 -8.56 14.15 7.23
CA ASN A 156 -9.36 15.33 7.56
C ASN A 156 -10.87 15.05 7.69
N ASN A 157 -11.32 13.84 7.33
CA ASN A 157 -12.73 13.45 7.29
C ASN A 157 -13.11 12.38 8.33
N GLY A 158 -12.22 12.08 9.29
CA GLY A 158 -12.48 11.18 10.42
C GLY A 158 -12.21 11.89 11.74
#